data_AF-Q06124-F1
#
_entry.id   AF-Q06124-F1
#
_cell.length_a   1.000
_cell.length_b   1.000
_cell.length_c   1.000
_cell.angle_alpha   90.00
_cell.angle_beta   90.00
_cell.angle_gamma   90.00
#
_symmetry.space_group_name_H-M   'P 1'
#
loop_
_entity.id
_entity.type
_entity.pdbx_description
1 polymer ?
#
loop_
_entity_poly.entity_id
_entity_poly.type
_entity_poly.pdbx_seq_one_letter_code
_entity_poly.pdbx_strand_id
1 'polypeptide(L)'
;MTSRRWFHPNITGVEAENLLLTRGVDGSFLARPSKSNPGDFTLSVRRNGAVTHIKIQNTGDYYDLYGGEKFATLAELVQYYMEHHGQLKEKNGDVIELKYPLNCADPTSERWFHGHLSGKEAEKLLTEKGKHGSFLVRESQSHPGDFVLSVRTGDDKGESNDGKSKVTHVMIRCQELKYDVGGGERFDSLTDLVEHYKKNPMVETLGTVLQLKQPLNTTRINAAEIESRVRELSKLAETTDKVKQGFWEEFETLQQQECKLLYSRKEGQRQENKNKNRYKNILPFDHTRVVLHDGDPNEPVSDYINANIIMPEFETKCNNSKPKKSYIATQGCLQNTVNDFWRMVFQENSRVIVMTTKEVERGKSKCVKYWPDEYALKEYGVMRVRNVKESAAHDYTLRELKLSKVGQGNTERTVWQYHFRTWPDHGVPSDPGGVLDFLEEVHHKQESIMDAGPVVVHCSAGIGRTGTFIVIDILIDIIREKGVDCDIDVPKTIQMVRSQRSGMVQTEAQYRFIYMAVQHYIETLQRRIEEEQKSKRKGHEYTNIKYSLADQTSGDQSPLPPCTPTPPCAEMREDSARVYENVGLMQQQKSFR
;
A
#
# COMPACT_ATOMS: atom_id res chain seq x y z
N MET A 1 24.02 0.75 -0.74
CA MET A 1 23.63 0.24 -2.07
C MET A 1 22.50 1.11 -2.62
N THR A 2 22.70 1.83 -3.73
CA THR A 2 21.71 2.83 -4.22
C THR A 2 20.81 2.31 -5.33
N SER A 3 21.05 1.10 -5.84
CA SER A 3 20.30 0.55 -6.97
C SER A 3 19.98 -0.95 -6.79
N ARG A 4 18.80 -1.35 -7.29
CA ARG A 4 18.28 -2.73 -7.26
C ARG A 4 18.63 -3.52 -8.53
N ARG A 5 19.66 -3.11 -9.28
CA ARG A 5 20.06 -3.80 -10.53
C ARG A 5 20.45 -5.28 -10.35
N TRP A 6 20.75 -5.75 -9.14
CA TRP A 6 20.99 -7.16 -8.85
C TRP A 6 19.72 -8.04 -8.91
N PHE A 7 18.54 -7.45 -9.06
CA PHE A 7 17.30 -8.19 -9.22
C PHE A 7 17.00 -8.43 -10.71
N HIS A 8 16.81 -9.69 -11.09
CA HIS A 8 16.53 -10.11 -12.46
C HIS A 8 15.10 -10.65 -12.54
N PRO A 9 14.14 -9.88 -13.07
CA PRO A 9 12.73 -10.23 -13.04
C PRO A 9 12.41 -11.49 -13.85
N ASN A 10 13.09 -11.71 -14.98
CA ASN A 10 12.61 -12.61 -16.03
C ASN A 10 13.52 -13.79 -16.37
N ILE A 11 14.46 -14.13 -15.48
CA ILE A 11 15.42 -15.23 -15.69
C ILE A 11 15.05 -16.48 -14.90
N THR A 12 15.44 -17.63 -15.44
CA THR A 12 15.34 -18.97 -14.83
C THR A 12 16.57 -19.27 -13.95
N GLY A 13 16.54 -20.41 -13.26
CA GLY A 13 17.72 -20.89 -12.52
C GLY A 13 18.91 -21.16 -13.43
N VAL A 14 18.69 -21.82 -14.57
CA VAL A 14 19.74 -22.16 -15.54
C VAL A 14 20.35 -20.90 -16.16
N GLU A 15 19.53 -19.92 -16.54
CA GLU A 15 20.04 -18.64 -17.06
C GLU A 15 20.84 -17.87 -15.99
N ALA A 16 20.42 -17.93 -14.72
CA ALA A 16 21.17 -17.32 -13.62
C ALA A 16 22.54 -17.98 -13.41
N GLU A 17 22.61 -19.32 -13.46
CA GLU A 17 23.87 -20.04 -13.38
C GLU A 17 24.81 -19.65 -14.52
N ASN A 18 24.31 -19.67 -15.77
CA ASN A 18 25.08 -19.27 -16.94
C ASN A 18 25.60 -17.84 -16.83
N LEU A 19 24.77 -16.88 -16.40
CA LEU A 19 25.18 -15.49 -16.21
C LEU A 19 26.28 -15.34 -15.14
N LEU A 20 26.12 -16.01 -13.99
CA LEU A 20 27.09 -15.96 -12.90
C LEU A 20 28.43 -16.62 -13.28
N LEU A 21 28.40 -17.72 -14.03
CA LEU A 21 29.61 -18.43 -14.46
C LEU A 21 30.36 -17.70 -15.58
N THR A 22 29.63 -17.08 -16.53
CA THR A 22 30.24 -16.41 -17.69
C THR A 22 30.64 -14.96 -17.44
N ARG A 23 29.86 -14.22 -16.63
CA ARG A 23 30.07 -12.77 -16.39
C ARG A 23 30.43 -12.43 -14.95
N GLY A 24 30.15 -13.31 -14.00
CA GLY A 24 30.46 -13.11 -12.59
C GLY A 24 31.86 -13.60 -12.21
N VAL A 25 32.23 -13.34 -10.97
CA VAL A 25 33.38 -13.91 -10.26
C VAL A 25 32.90 -14.50 -8.93
N ASP A 26 33.77 -15.17 -8.18
CA ASP A 26 33.38 -15.67 -6.86
C ASP A 26 32.98 -14.51 -5.92
N GLY A 27 31.85 -14.67 -5.24
CA GLY A 27 31.15 -13.60 -4.51
C GLY A 27 30.17 -12.79 -5.36
N SER A 28 30.06 -13.05 -6.67
CA SER A 28 28.98 -12.48 -7.49
C SER A 28 27.64 -13.06 -7.12
N PHE A 29 26.60 -12.22 -7.12
CA PHE A 29 25.24 -12.66 -6.78
C PHE A 29 24.17 -11.92 -7.56
N LEU A 30 23.00 -12.55 -7.67
CA LEU A 30 21.77 -11.94 -8.17
C LEU A 30 20.56 -12.50 -7.43
N ALA A 31 19.47 -11.73 -7.38
CA ALA A 31 18.17 -12.22 -6.91
C ALA A 31 17.20 -12.33 -8.09
N ARG A 32 16.29 -13.29 -8.03
CA ARG A 32 15.27 -13.52 -9.06
C ARG A 32 13.99 -14.10 -8.46
N PRO A 33 12.83 -13.93 -9.10
CA PRO A 33 11.64 -14.69 -8.75
C PRO A 33 11.88 -16.21 -8.87
N SER A 34 11.23 -16.98 -8.01
CA SER A 34 11.27 -18.44 -8.08
C SER A 34 10.32 -18.94 -9.18
N LYS A 35 10.83 -19.75 -10.10
CA LYS A 35 10.03 -20.46 -11.10
C LYS A 35 9.37 -21.73 -10.55
N SER A 36 9.98 -22.36 -9.54
CA SER A 36 9.49 -23.61 -8.94
C SER A 36 8.41 -23.39 -7.89
N ASN A 37 8.35 -22.21 -7.28
CA ASN A 37 7.29 -21.83 -6.35
C ASN A 37 6.92 -20.34 -6.56
N PRO A 38 5.90 -20.03 -7.38
CA PRO A 38 5.45 -18.66 -7.60
C PRO A 38 5.16 -17.92 -6.29
N GLY A 39 5.57 -16.65 -6.20
CA GLY A 39 5.49 -15.84 -4.98
C GLY A 39 6.76 -15.86 -4.13
N ASP A 40 7.59 -16.89 -4.24
CA ASP A 40 8.91 -16.94 -3.62
C ASP A 40 9.99 -16.33 -4.52
N PHE A 41 11.17 -16.10 -3.95
CA PHE A 41 12.35 -15.60 -4.64
C PHE A 41 13.54 -16.56 -4.43
N THR A 42 14.60 -16.35 -5.20
CA THR A 42 15.84 -17.11 -5.11
C THR A 42 17.03 -16.18 -5.19
N LEU A 43 17.92 -16.26 -4.21
CA LEU A 43 19.24 -15.63 -4.22
C LEU A 43 20.24 -16.62 -4.82
N SER A 44 20.83 -16.26 -5.97
CA SER A 44 21.81 -17.09 -6.67
C SER A 44 23.20 -16.48 -6.45
N VAL A 45 24.14 -17.25 -5.91
CA VAL A 45 25.47 -16.78 -5.52
C VAL A 45 26.53 -17.68 -6.13
N ARG A 46 27.56 -17.08 -6.72
CA ARG A 46 28.75 -17.79 -7.19
C ARG A 46 29.77 -17.91 -6.07
N ARG A 47 30.23 -19.12 -5.80
CA ARG A 47 31.30 -19.43 -4.83
C ARG A 47 32.10 -20.64 -5.30
N ASN A 48 33.42 -20.60 -5.12
CA ASN A 48 34.33 -21.69 -5.46
C ASN A 48 34.12 -22.21 -6.90
N GLY A 49 33.90 -21.30 -7.86
CA GLY A 49 33.62 -21.64 -9.26
C GLY A 49 32.26 -22.32 -9.54
N ALA A 50 31.40 -22.48 -8.53
CA ALA A 50 30.06 -23.06 -8.65
C ALA A 50 28.97 -22.05 -8.25
N VAL A 51 27.72 -22.34 -8.60
CA VAL A 51 26.57 -21.48 -8.25
C VAL A 51 25.69 -22.20 -7.23
N THR A 52 25.30 -21.47 -6.18
CA THR A 52 24.39 -21.92 -5.13
C THR A 52 23.09 -21.11 -5.20
N HIS A 53 21.95 -21.77 -5.03
CA HIS A 53 20.64 -21.14 -4.98
C HIS A 53 20.01 -21.23 -3.59
N ILE A 54 19.71 -20.08 -3.00
CA ILE A 54 19.13 -19.96 -1.66
C ILE A 54 17.69 -19.47 -1.80
N LYS A 55 16.75 -20.23 -1.24
CA LYS A 55 15.32 -19.89 -1.30
C LYS A 55 15.02 -18.71 -0.36
N ILE A 56 14.22 -17.76 -0.84
CA ILE A 56 13.64 -16.68 -0.04
C ILE A 56 12.12 -16.83 -0.12
N GLN A 57 11.48 -17.05 1.02
CA GLN A 57 10.03 -17.20 1.11
C GLN A 57 9.39 -15.88 1.54
N ASN A 58 8.28 -15.49 0.91
CA ASN A 58 7.46 -14.37 1.40
C ASN A 58 5.98 -14.73 1.36
N THR A 59 5.38 -14.91 2.53
CA THR A 59 3.98 -15.31 2.66
C THR A 59 3.04 -14.14 2.99
N GLY A 60 3.57 -12.92 2.97
CA GLY A 60 2.82 -11.70 3.27
C GLY A 60 3.25 -10.98 4.55
N ASP A 61 4.11 -11.56 5.39
CA ASP A 61 4.57 -10.93 6.64
C ASP A 61 5.97 -10.28 6.51
N TYR A 62 6.90 -10.95 5.82
CA TYR A 62 8.32 -10.59 5.66
C TYR A 62 9.00 -11.49 4.62
N TYR A 63 10.21 -11.12 4.20
CA TYR A 63 11.10 -11.97 3.41
C TYR A 63 11.95 -12.85 4.33
N ASP A 64 11.74 -14.17 4.26
CA ASP A 64 12.42 -15.19 5.07
C ASP A 64 13.49 -15.90 4.23
N LEU A 65 14.77 -15.61 4.49
CA LEU A 65 15.88 -16.25 3.81
C LEU A 65 16.15 -17.62 4.44
N TYR A 66 16.12 -18.68 3.63
CA TYR A 66 16.37 -20.03 4.14
C TYR A 66 17.78 -20.15 4.73
N GLY A 67 17.87 -20.49 6.01
CA GLY A 67 19.14 -20.55 6.75
C GLY A 67 19.66 -19.19 7.23
N GLY A 68 18.90 -18.11 7.04
CA GLY A 68 19.25 -16.76 7.42
C GLY A 68 18.24 -16.11 8.36
N GLU A 69 18.11 -14.79 8.23
CA GLU A 69 17.20 -13.95 9.02
C GLU A 69 16.02 -13.43 8.17
N LYS A 70 15.12 -12.68 8.81
CA LYS A 70 13.89 -12.13 8.21
C LYS A 70 14.01 -10.63 7.99
N PHE A 71 13.56 -10.14 6.83
CA PHE A 71 13.75 -8.74 6.40
C PHE A 71 12.44 -8.12 5.89
N ALA A 72 12.35 -6.78 5.92
CA ALA A 72 11.17 -6.08 5.41
C ALA A 72 11.19 -5.93 3.89
N THR A 73 12.37 -5.90 3.26
CA THR A 73 12.53 -5.81 1.79
C THR A 73 13.69 -6.67 1.30
N LEU A 74 13.71 -6.97 -0.01
CA LEU A 74 14.86 -7.66 -0.61
C LEU A 74 16.11 -6.76 -0.59
N ALA A 75 15.97 -5.45 -0.78
CA ALA A 75 17.09 -4.53 -0.67
C ALA A 75 17.72 -4.50 0.73
N GLU A 76 16.90 -4.56 1.79
CA GLU A 76 17.42 -4.68 3.16
C GLU A 76 18.15 -6.00 3.40
N LEU A 77 17.61 -7.11 2.88
CA LEU A 77 18.26 -8.43 2.94
C LEU A 77 19.63 -8.39 2.28
N VAL A 78 19.69 -7.89 1.04
CA VAL A 78 20.95 -7.80 0.28
C VAL A 78 21.93 -6.86 0.97
N GLN A 79 21.49 -5.66 1.38
CA GLN A 79 22.32 -4.71 2.10
C GLN A 79 22.92 -5.33 3.37
N TYR A 80 22.09 -6.00 4.16
CA TYR A 80 22.52 -6.63 5.41
C TYR A 80 23.65 -7.63 5.18
N TYR A 81 23.49 -8.58 4.26
CA TYR A 81 24.48 -9.62 4.02
C TYR A 81 25.71 -9.15 3.22
N MET A 82 25.61 -8.05 2.49
CA MET A 82 26.78 -7.37 1.92
C MET A 82 27.61 -6.67 3.00
N GLU A 83 26.99 -6.12 4.04
CA GLU A 83 27.67 -5.40 5.12
C GLU A 83 28.14 -6.34 6.25
N HIS A 84 27.56 -7.54 6.38
CA HIS A 84 27.85 -8.50 7.45
C HIS A 84 28.38 -9.84 6.89
N HIS A 85 29.63 -9.83 6.43
CA HIS A 85 30.32 -11.05 5.98
C HIS A 85 30.35 -12.12 7.09
N GLY A 86 30.22 -13.40 6.72
CA GLY A 86 30.25 -14.52 7.67
C GLY A 86 28.89 -14.95 8.25
N GLN A 87 27.83 -14.15 8.10
CA GLN A 87 26.51 -14.43 8.71
C GLN A 87 25.62 -15.33 7.85
N LEU A 88 25.74 -15.28 6.52
CA LEU A 88 24.99 -16.18 5.64
C LEU A 88 25.74 -17.49 5.51
N LYS A 89 25.10 -18.59 5.93
CA LYS A 89 25.73 -19.92 5.95
C LYS A 89 24.83 -20.97 5.30
N GLU A 90 25.45 -21.96 4.68
CA GLU A 90 24.78 -23.18 4.26
C GLU A 90 24.49 -24.12 5.44
N LYS A 91 23.72 -25.18 5.18
CA LYS A 91 23.45 -26.22 6.18
C LYS A 91 24.71 -26.92 6.70
N ASN A 92 25.76 -27.00 5.89
CA ASN A 92 27.04 -27.58 6.27
C ASN A 92 27.93 -26.61 7.09
N GLY A 93 27.52 -25.35 7.25
CA GLY A 93 28.26 -24.31 7.97
C GLY A 93 29.14 -23.41 7.08
N ASP A 94 29.26 -23.71 5.78
CA ASP A 94 30.05 -22.90 4.85
C ASP A 94 29.48 -21.49 4.74
N VAL A 95 30.36 -20.49 4.75
CA VAL A 95 30.00 -19.09 4.60
C VAL A 95 29.73 -18.77 3.13
N ILE A 96 28.63 -18.06 2.88
CA ILE A 96 28.27 -17.52 1.57
C ILE A 96 28.44 -15.99 1.62
N GLU A 97 29.32 -15.46 0.78
CA GLU A 97 29.61 -14.03 0.75
C GLU A 97 28.91 -13.34 -0.43
N LEU A 98 28.22 -12.24 -0.15
CA LEU A 98 27.66 -11.36 -1.18
C LEU A 98 28.60 -10.18 -1.39
N LYS A 99 29.38 -10.22 -2.48
CA LYS A 99 30.40 -9.19 -2.78
C LYS A 99 30.02 -8.32 -3.97
N TYR A 100 29.69 -8.94 -5.10
CA TYR A 100 29.56 -8.25 -6.38
C TYR A 100 28.16 -8.43 -6.96
N PRO A 101 27.25 -7.44 -6.86
CA PRO A 101 25.94 -7.54 -7.50
C PRO A 101 26.09 -7.69 -9.02
N LEU A 102 25.57 -8.77 -9.59
CA LEU A 102 25.53 -8.98 -11.03
C LEU A 102 24.30 -8.26 -11.59
N ASN A 103 24.54 -7.14 -12.26
CA ASN A 103 23.48 -6.24 -12.70
C ASN A 103 22.65 -6.80 -13.87
N CYS A 104 21.35 -6.57 -13.81
CA CYS A 104 20.37 -6.85 -14.83
C CYS A 104 20.37 -5.73 -15.89
N ALA A 105 20.28 -6.12 -17.16
CA ALA A 105 20.12 -5.21 -18.30
C ALA A 105 18.67 -5.19 -18.86
N ASP A 106 17.77 -6.01 -18.29
CA ASP A 106 16.37 -6.09 -18.67
C ASP A 106 15.62 -4.81 -18.25
N PRO A 107 15.08 -4.03 -19.20
CA PRO A 107 14.39 -2.77 -18.91
C PRO A 107 12.93 -2.97 -18.47
N THR A 108 12.38 -4.18 -18.49
CA THR A 108 10.94 -4.43 -18.26
C THR A 108 10.41 -3.96 -16.90
N SER A 109 11.27 -3.84 -15.89
CA SER A 109 10.90 -3.28 -14.57
C SER A 109 11.07 -1.76 -14.45
N GLU A 110 11.52 -1.09 -15.51
CA GLU A 110 11.74 0.35 -15.53
C GLU A 110 10.44 1.10 -15.83
N ARG A 111 10.09 2.07 -14.97
CA ARG A 111 8.85 2.87 -15.09
C ARG A 111 8.66 3.57 -16.43
N TRP A 112 9.75 3.83 -17.14
CA TRP A 112 9.73 4.54 -18.43
C TRP A 112 9.68 3.56 -19.61
N PHE A 113 9.81 2.26 -19.41
CA PHE A 113 9.78 1.28 -20.49
C PHE A 113 8.35 0.77 -20.73
N HIS A 114 7.86 0.89 -21.96
CA HIS A 114 6.49 0.53 -22.35
C HIS A 114 6.44 -0.63 -23.36
N GLY A 115 7.59 -1.24 -23.68
CA GLY A 115 7.65 -2.35 -24.63
C GLY A 115 6.99 -2.00 -25.97
N HIS A 116 6.07 -2.85 -26.42
CA HIS A 116 5.35 -2.67 -27.67
C HIS A 116 4.31 -1.54 -27.60
N LEU A 117 4.69 -0.36 -28.08
CA LEU A 117 3.83 0.83 -28.16
C LEU A 117 4.10 1.55 -29.48
N SER A 118 3.04 1.90 -30.23
CA SER A 118 3.21 2.66 -31.47
C SER A 118 3.60 4.11 -31.19
N GLY A 119 4.16 4.77 -32.21
CA GLY A 119 4.43 6.22 -32.12
C GLY A 119 3.18 7.03 -31.80
N LYS A 120 2.05 6.71 -32.46
CA LYS A 120 0.77 7.40 -32.26
C LYS A 120 0.20 7.19 -30.85
N GLU A 121 0.28 5.99 -30.32
CA GLU A 121 -0.17 5.71 -28.94
C GLU A 121 0.74 6.41 -27.92
N ALA A 122 2.05 6.42 -28.15
CA ALA A 122 3.00 7.15 -27.32
C ALA A 122 2.73 8.66 -27.31
N GLU A 123 2.47 9.26 -28.48
CA GLU A 123 2.07 10.66 -28.59
C GLU A 123 0.78 10.94 -27.83
N LYS A 124 -0.25 10.10 -28.00
CA LYS A 124 -1.52 10.21 -27.29
C LYS A 124 -1.32 10.18 -25.77
N LEU A 125 -0.60 9.18 -25.26
CA LEU A 125 -0.34 9.03 -23.83
C LEU A 125 0.49 10.19 -23.25
N LEU A 126 1.53 10.64 -23.96
CA LEU A 126 2.34 11.78 -23.54
C LEU A 126 1.54 13.08 -23.56
N THR A 127 0.59 13.23 -24.49
CA THR A 127 -0.29 14.40 -24.60
C THR A 127 -1.34 14.42 -23.49
N GLU A 128 -1.96 13.28 -23.20
CA GLU A 128 -3.02 13.17 -22.19
C GLU A 128 -2.50 13.19 -20.75
N LYS A 129 -1.39 12.48 -20.48
CA LYS A 129 -0.91 12.23 -19.12
C LYS A 129 0.46 12.84 -18.82
N GLY A 130 1.21 13.20 -19.86
CA GLY A 130 2.53 13.80 -19.70
C GLY A 130 2.47 15.29 -19.34
N LYS A 131 3.56 15.76 -18.76
CA LYS A 131 3.93 17.18 -18.62
C LYS A 131 5.29 17.43 -19.27
N HIS A 132 5.76 18.68 -19.32
CA HIS A 132 7.10 19.02 -19.81
C HIS A 132 8.19 18.09 -19.22
N GLY A 133 8.99 17.48 -20.09
CA GLY A 133 10.06 16.55 -19.75
C GLY A 133 9.58 15.14 -19.38
N SER A 134 8.31 14.81 -19.67
CA SER A 134 7.83 13.43 -19.53
C SER A 134 8.37 12.58 -20.67
N PHE A 135 8.81 11.37 -20.36
CA PHE A 135 9.38 10.49 -21.37
C PHE A 135 8.97 9.03 -21.18
N LEU A 136 9.05 8.27 -22.26
CA LEU A 136 8.93 6.82 -22.30
C LEU A 136 9.86 6.24 -23.36
N VAL A 137 10.22 4.97 -23.21
CA VAL A 137 10.95 4.17 -24.20
C VAL A 137 10.06 3.01 -24.63
N ARG A 138 10.00 2.78 -25.93
CA ARG A 138 9.17 1.76 -26.57
C ARG A 138 9.98 1.02 -27.64
N GLU A 139 9.52 -0.14 -28.06
CA GLU A 139 10.07 -0.87 -29.20
C GLU A 139 9.85 -0.10 -30.51
N SER A 140 10.81 -0.19 -31.42
CA SER A 140 10.68 0.39 -32.75
C SER A 140 9.80 -0.50 -33.63
N GLN A 141 8.69 0.07 -34.13
CA GLN A 141 7.84 -0.62 -35.10
C GLN A 141 8.46 -0.67 -36.50
N SER A 142 9.42 0.22 -36.81
CA SER A 142 10.05 0.29 -38.13
C SER A 142 11.34 -0.52 -38.23
N HIS A 143 12.04 -0.74 -37.12
CA HIS A 143 13.31 -1.46 -37.07
C HIS A 143 13.28 -2.46 -35.91
N PRO A 144 12.83 -3.71 -36.13
CA PRO A 144 12.77 -4.73 -35.08
C PRO A 144 14.12 -4.91 -34.38
N GLY A 145 14.13 -4.87 -33.05
CA GLY A 145 15.34 -4.91 -32.22
C GLY A 145 15.84 -3.54 -31.77
N ASP A 146 15.47 -2.47 -32.47
CA ASP A 146 15.71 -1.09 -32.04
C ASP A 146 14.57 -0.58 -31.12
N PHE A 147 14.82 0.53 -30.46
CA PHE A 147 13.91 1.20 -29.53
C PHE A 147 13.69 2.66 -29.93
N VAL A 148 12.70 3.31 -29.33
CA VAL A 148 12.41 4.73 -29.54
C VAL A 148 12.17 5.41 -28.19
N LEU A 149 12.94 6.43 -27.88
CA LEU A 149 12.70 7.34 -26.77
C LEU A 149 11.73 8.44 -27.22
N SER A 150 10.56 8.51 -26.60
CA SER A 150 9.53 9.51 -26.89
C SER A 150 9.47 10.51 -25.73
N VAL A 151 9.64 11.80 -26.00
CA VAL A 151 9.78 12.86 -24.98
C VAL A 151 8.82 14.00 -25.26
N ARG A 152 8.03 14.42 -24.27
CA ARG A 152 7.21 15.63 -24.35
C ARG A 152 8.04 16.87 -24.00
N THR A 153 8.07 17.83 -24.91
CA THR A 153 8.71 19.14 -24.74
C THR A 153 7.70 20.26 -24.94
N GLY A 154 7.97 21.44 -24.36
CA GLY A 154 7.02 22.56 -24.26
C GLY A 154 6.30 22.61 -22.91
N ASP A 155 5.99 23.82 -22.47
CA ASP A 155 5.27 24.10 -21.22
C ASP A 155 3.77 24.21 -21.48
N ASP A 156 2.96 23.70 -20.56
CA ASP A 156 1.49 23.82 -20.61
C ASP A 156 1.00 25.25 -20.33
N LYS A 157 1.91 26.17 -19.98
CA LYS A 157 1.62 27.58 -19.77
C LYS A 157 1.80 28.32 -21.10
N GLY A 158 0.70 28.58 -21.79
CA GLY A 158 0.63 29.22 -23.11
C GLY A 158 1.10 30.68 -23.18
N GLU A 159 2.33 30.99 -22.76
CA GLU A 159 2.90 32.34 -22.79
C GLU A 159 3.81 32.61 -24.00
N SER A 160 3.99 31.64 -24.91
CA SER A 160 4.66 31.88 -26.19
C SER A 160 3.71 31.64 -27.36
N ASN A 161 3.54 32.68 -28.19
CA ASN A 161 2.67 32.69 -29.38
C ASN A 161 3.08 31.68 -30.49
N ASP A 162 4.05 30.80 -30.22
CA ASP A 162 4.58 29.79 -31.16
C ASP A 162 4.80 28.39 -30.50
N GLY A 163 4.45 28.22 -29.21
CA GLY A 163 4.88 27.08 -28.38
C GLY A 163 3.83 26.00 -28.16
N LYS A 164 3.47 25.22 -29.20
CA LYS A 164 2.70 23.99 -28.98
C LYS A 164 3.56 22.95 -28.26
N SER A 165 3.01 22.32 -27.21
CA SER A 165 3.57 21.08 -26.66
C SER A 165 3.80 20.09 -27.80
N LYS A 166 5.03 19.57 -27.91
CA LYS A 166 5.42 18.63 -28.97
C LYS A 166 5.98 17.36 -28.36
N VAL A 167 5.80 16.25 -29.07
CA VAL A 167 6.43 14.97 -28.72
C VAL A 167 7.55 14.73 -29.73
N THR A 168 8.78 14.59 -29.22
CA THR A 168 9.95 14.24 -30.02
C THR A 168 10.23 12.75 -29.89
N HIS A 169 10.51 12.07 -31.00
CA HIS A 169 10.92 10.67 -31.04
C HIS A 169 12.39 10.54 -31.43
N VAL A 170 13.20 9.97 -30.55
CA VAL A 170 14.63 9.69 -30.75
C VAL A 170 14.80 8.19 -30.95
N MET A 171 15.37 7.79 -32.08
CA MET A 171 15.67 6.39 -32.36
C MET A 171 16.84 5.92 -31.47
N ILE A 172 16.70 4.74 -30.88
CA ILE A 172 17.75 4.05 -30.12
C ILE A 172 18.09 2.78 -30.89
N ARG A 173 19.29 2.72 -31.45
CA ARG A 173 19.76 1.56 -32.22
C ARG A 173 20.34 0.52 -31.28
N CYS A 174 20.07 -0.76 -31.55
CA CYS A 174 20.70 -1.88 -30.88
C CYS A 174 21.69 -2.55 -31.84
N GLN A 175 22.99 -2.40 -31.58
CA GLN A 175 24.06 -2.99 -32.38
C GLN A 175 25.01 -3.76 -31.46
N GLU A 176 25.25 -5.03 -31.74
CA GLU A 176 26.12 -5.92 -30.93
C GLU A 176 25.75 -5.92 -29.43
N LEU A 177 24.45 -5.94 -29.12
CA LEU A 177 23.92 -5.86 -27.74
C LEU A 177 24.27 -4.57 -26.98
N LYS A 178 24.66 -3.50 -27.71
CA LYS A 178 24.85 -2.16 -27.18
C LYS A 178 23.87 -1.17 -27.80
N TYR A 179 23.57 -0.12 -27.06
CA TYR A 179 22.55 0.87 -27.40
C TYR A 179 23.17 2.24 -27.66
N ASP A 180 22.72 2.92 -28.71
CA ASP A 180 23.12 4.31 -29.03
C ASP A 180 21.98 5.08 -29.70
N VAL A 181 22.07 6.41 -29.77
CA VAL A 181 21.04 7.28 -30.36
C VAL A 181 21.40 7.83 -31.74
N GLY A 182 22.30 7.18 -32.48
CA GLY A 182 22.79 7.67 -33.78
C GLY A 182 24.27 8.05 -33.77
N GLY A 183 24.83 8.36 -32.60
CA GLY A 183 26.23 8.72 -32.40
C GLY A 183 26.56 8.95 -30.92
N GLY A 184 27.84 9.20 -30.62
CA GLY A 184 28.32 9.38 -29.26
C GLY A 184 28.66 8.05 -28.57
N GLU A 185 28.37 7.96 -27.28
CA GLU A 185 28.66 6.79 -26.46
C GLU A 185 27.72 5.61 -26.81
N ARG A 186 28.26 4.38 -26.70
CA ARG A 186 27.48 3.13 -26.78
C ARG A 186 27.31 2.57 -25.37
N PHE A 187 26.07 2.25 -25.00
CA PHE A 187 25.71 1.82 -23.66
C PHE A 187 25.42 0.31 -23.60
N ASP A 188 25.70 -0.32 -22.46
CA ASP A 188 25.50 -1.77 -22.29
C ASP A 188 24.03 -2.12 -21.95
N SER A 189 23.21 -1.14 -21.57
CA SER A 189 21.77 -1.31 -21.32
C SER A 189 20.98 -0.04 -21.66
N LEU A 190 19.67 -0.19 -21.91
CA LEU A 190 18.77 0.96 -22.06
C LEU A 190 18.73 1.82 -20.78
N THR A 191 18.85 1.22 -19.60
CA THR A 191 18.92 1.96 -18.34
C THR A 191 20.16 2.85 -18.26
N ASP A 192 21.33 2.36 -18.69
CA ASP A 192 22.55 3.18 -18.74
C ASP A 192 22.41 4.34 -19.71
N LEU A 193 21.82 4.10 -20.88
CA LEU A 193 21.52 5.12 -21.88
C LEU A 193 20.59 6.20 -21.31
N VAL A 194 19.47 5.80 -20.69
CA VAL A 194 18.49 6.73 -20.13
C VAL A 194 19.09 7.54 -18.97
N GLU A 195 19.83 6.91 -18.05
CA GLU A 195 20.46 7.63 -16.94
C GLU A 195 21.56 8.59 -17.41
N HIS A 196 22.29 8.25 -18.47
CA HIS A 196 23.22 9.18 -19.12
C HIS A 196 22.48 10.42 -19.65
N TYR A 197 21.43 10.23 -20.46
CA TYR A 197 20.71 11.35 -21.08
C TYR A 197 19.79 12.12 -20.12
N LYS A 198 19.48 11.57 -18.94
CA LYS A 198 18.88 12.33 -17.83
C LYS A 198 19.85 13.35 -17.25
N LYS A 199 21.14 13.03 -17.19
CA LYS A 199 22.19 13.94 -16.71
C LYS A 199 22.72 14.86 -17.80
N ASN A 200 22.78 14.37 -19.03
CA ASN A 200 23.28 15.08 -20.21
C ASN A 200 22.18 15.17 -21.28
N PRO A 201 21.22 16.10 -21.16
CA PRO A 201 20.09 16.17 -22.09
C PRO A 201 20.52 16.36 -23.54
N MET A 202 19.87 15.62 -24.45
CA MET A 202 20.06 15.83 -25.89
C MET A 202 19.51 17.19 -26.31
N VAL A 203 20.12 17.80 -27.32
CA VAL A 203 19.70 19.08 -27.89
C VAL A 203 19.40 18.89 -29.37
N GLU A 204 18.16 19.18 -29.78
CA GLU A 204 17.79 19.17 -31.20
C GLU A 204 18.54 20.27 -31.97
N THR A 205 18.68 20.13 -33.30
CA THR A 205 19.34 21.12 -34.16
C THR A 205 18.74 22.52 -34.05
N LEU A 206 17.44 22.62 -33.76
CA LEU A 206 16.72 23.89 -33.53
C LEU A 206 16.87 24.42 -32.10
N GLY A 207 17.73 23.82 -31.27
CA GLY A 207 18.04 24.26 -29.91
C GLY A 207 17.09 23.74 -28.82
N THR A 208 16.08 22.93 -29.14
CA THR A 208 15.19 22.36 -28.12
C THR A 208 15.95 21.34 -27.26
N VAL A 209 15.96 21.55 -25.93
CA VAL A 209 16.59 20.63 -24.98
C VAL A 209 15.61 19.53 -24.58
N LEU A 210 15.95 18.28 -24.86
CA LEU A 210 15.17 17.09 -24.54
C LEU A 210 15.45 16.64 -23.09
N GLN A 211 14.86 17.35 -22.12
CA GLN A 211 15.04 17.04 -20.71
C GLN A 211 14.21 15.82 -20.28
N LEU A 212 14.86 14.77 -19.79
CA LEU A 212 14.22 13.57 -19.27
C LEU A 212 13.87 13.72 -17.78
N LYS A 213 12.89 14.57 -17.46
CA LYS A 213 12.54 14.93 -16.07
C LYS A 213 11.86 13.81 -15.30
N GLN A 214 10.85 13.19 -15.90
CA GLN A 214 10.11 12.10 -15.26
C GLN A 214 9.63 11.05 -16.27
N PRO A 215 9.66 9.76 -15.91
CA PRO A 215 8.90 8.75 -16.64
C PRO A 215 7.42 9.15 -16.74
N LEU A 216 6.78 8.82 -17.87
CA LEU A 216 5.35 8.98 -18.01
C LEU A 216 4.61 8.19 -16.91
N ASN A 217 3.70 8.83 -16.20
CA ASN A 217 2.90 8.14 -15.18
C ASN A 217 1.70 7.44 -15.84
N THR A 218 1.71 6.11 -15.87
CA THR A 218 0.62 5.26 -16.36
C THR A 218 -0.27 4.70 -15.26
N THR A 219 0.12 4.80 -13.98
CA THR A 219 -0.57 4.16 -12.86
C THR A 219 -1.66 5.02 -12.24
N ARG A 220 -1.64 6.32 -12.50
CA ARG A 220 -2.74 7.23 -12.13
C ARG A 220 -3.95 7.00 -13.04
N ILE A 221 -5.09 6.73 -12.41
CA ILE A 221 -6.38 6.50 -13.05
C ILE A 221 -7.47 7.32 -12.34
N ASN A 222 -8.58 7.58 -13.05
CA ASN A 222 -9.80 8.03 -12.40
C ASN A 222 -10.40 6.86 -11.60
N ALA A 223 -10.93 7.11 -10.41
CA ALA A 223 -11.45 6.06 -9.55
C ALA A 223 -12.63 5.31 -10.19
N ALA A 224 -13.49 5.98 -10.97
CA ALA A 224 -14.57 5.34 -11.73
C ALA A 224 -14.06 4.36 -12.80
N GLU A 225 -12.80 4.46 -13.24
CA GLU A 225 -12.19 3.59 -14.24
C GLU A 225 -11.46 2.38 -13.62
N ILE A 226 -11.53 2.20 -12.29
CA ILE A 226 -10.81 1.13 -11.57
C ILE A 226 -11.12 -0.27 -12.14
N GLU A 227 -12.37 -0.55 -12.50
CA GLU A 227 -12.78 -1.85 -13.05
C GLU A 227 -12.06 -2.12 -14.39
N SER A 228 -11.95 -1.09 -15.24
CA SER A 228 -11.22 -1.16 -16.51
C SER A 228 -9.73 -1.44 -16.26
N ARG A 229 -9.12 -0.73 -15.29
CA ARG A 229 -7.72 -0.95 -14.91
C ARG A 229 -7.47 -2.34 -14.34
N VAL A 230 -8.37 -2.86 -13.49
CA VAL A 230 -8.26 -4.22 -12.94
C VAL A 230 -8.38 -5.27 -14.03
N ARG A 231 -9.29 -5.09 -15.00
CA ARG A 231 -9.38 -5.96 -16.18
C ARG A 231 -8.09 -5.94 -16.99
N GLU A 232 -7.50 -4.77 -17.22
CA GLU A 232 -6.23 -4.61 -17.94
C GLU A 232 -5.08 -5.32 -17.21
N LEU A 233 -4.90 -5.05 -15.91
CA LEU A 233 -3.85 -5.66 -15.08
C LEU A 233 -4.01 -7.17 -14.90
N SER A 234 -5.24 -7.69 -15.04
CA SER A 234 -5.53 -9.13 -14.99
C SER A 234 -5.18 -9.87 -16.28
N LYS A 235 -5.00 -9.17 -17.42
CA LYS A 235 -4.60 -9.82 -18.67
C LYS A 235 -3.21 -10.43 -18.53
N LEU A 236 -3.02 -11.59 -19.14
CA LEU A 236 -1.69 -12.17 -19.35
C LEU A 236 -0.96 -11.27 -20.34
N ALA A 237 0.31 -10.96 -20.08
CA ALA A 237 1.14 -10.26 -21.06
C ALA A 237 1.22 -11.11 -22.35
N GLU A 238 0.56 -10.67 -23.42
CA GLU A 238 0.31 -11.49 -24.62
C GLU A 238 1.57 -11.76 -25.47
N THR A 239 2.72 -11.17 -25.14
CA THR A 239 3.83 -11.01 -26.11
C THR A 239 5.17 -11.63 -25.73
N THR A 240 5.26 -12.43 -24.67
CA THR A 240 6.41 -13.33 -24.47
C THR A 240 5.93 -14.67 -23.90
N ASP A 241 6.66 -15.76 -24.15
CA ASP A 241 6.46 -17.11 -23.54
C ASP A 241 6.53 -17.12 -21.98
N LYS A 242 6.35 -15.98 -21.34
CA LYS A 242 6.53 -15.72 -19.91
C LYS A 242 5.17 -15.38 -19.31
N VAL A 243 4.56 -16.41 -18.69
CA VAL A 243 3.31 -16.42 -17.89
C VAL A 243 3.35 -15.39 -16.74
N LYS A 244 3.16 -14.10 -17.02
CA LYS A 244 3.06 -13.04 -16.00
C LYS A 244 1.93 -12.06 -16.33
N GLN A 245 1.24 -11.62 -15.28
CA GLN A 245 0.05 -10.75 -15.33
C GLN A 245 0.48 -9.29 -15.11
N GLY A 246 -0.28 -8.32 -15.63
CA GLY A 246 0.03 -6.89 -15.48
C GLY A 246 0.21 -6.43 -14.02
N PHE A 247 -0.52 -7.03 -13.06
CA PHE A 247 -0.31 -6.79 -11.62
C PHE A 247 1.11 -7.08 -11.16
N TRP A 248 1.72 -8.14 -11.66
CA TRP A 248 3.07 -8.54 -11.29
C TRP A 248 4.10 -7.53 -11.79
N GLU A 249 3.96 -7.05 -13.03
CA GLU A 249 4.85 -6.07 -13.64
C GLU A 249 4.76 -4.71 -12.92
N GLU A 250 3.54 -4.26 -12.61
CA GLU A 250 3.31 -3.02 -11.87
C GLU A 250 3.88 -3.11 -10.44
N PHE A 251 3.69 -4.24 -9.76
CA PHE A 251 4.24 -4.48 -8.43
C PHE A 251 5.78 -4.52 -8.45
N GLU A 252 6.41 -5.24 -9.39
CA GLU A 252 7.88 -5.27 -9.48
C GLU A 252 8.49 -3.92 -9.85
N THR A 253 7.79 -3.14 -10.67
CA THR A 253 8.16 -1.74 -10.98
C THR A 253 8.18 -0.88 -9.71
N LEU A 254 7.22 -1.10 -8.80
CA LEU A 254 7.22 -0.49 -7.46
C LEU A 254 8.36 -1.03 -6.58
N GLN A 255 8.62 -2.35 -6.60
CA GLN A 255 9.75 -2.96 -5.87
C GLN A 255 11.09 -2.37 -6.30
N GLN A 256 11.26 -2.01 -7.57
CA GLN A 256 12.49 -1.38 -8.08
C GLN A 256 12.84 -0.05 -7.40
N GLN A 257 11.85 0.61 -6.78
CA GLN A 257 12.05 1.87 -6.07
C GLN A 257 12.47 1.71 -4.59
N GLU A 258 12.49 0.49 -4.05
CA GLU A 258 12.74 0.27 -2.61
C GLU A 258 14.16 0.72 -2.18
N CYS A 259 15.17 0.63 -3.05
CA CYS A 259 16.51 1.12 -2.76
C CYS A 259 16.59 2.64 -2.54
N LYS A 260 15.60 3.41 -3.02
CA LYS A 260 15.51 4.87 -2.76
C LYS A 260 15.04 5.18 -1.34
N LEU A 261 14.53 4.19 -0.62
CA LEU A 261 13.92 4.33 0.71
C LEU A 261 14.75 3.61 1.79
N LEU A 262 16.04 3.39 1.57
CA LEU A 262 16.96 2.83 2.56
C LEU A 262 17.34 3.89 3.62
N TYR A 263 16.35 4.34 4.38
CA TYR A 263 16.52 5.31 5.45
C TYR A 263 17.20 4.73 6.69
N SER A 264 17.60 5.61 7.61
CA SER A 264 18.23 5.23 8.87
C SER A 264 17.24 4.50 9.79
N ARG A 265 17.74 3.46 10.50
CA ARG A 265 17.02 2.63 11.49
C ARG A 265 17.86 2.43 12.76
N LYS A 266 18.73 3.40 13.08
CA LYS A 266 19.77 3.28 14.10
C LYS A 266 19.20 3.07 15.49
N GLU A 267 18.07 3.73 15.81
CA GLU A 267 17.46 3.59 17.15
C GLU A 267 16.97 2.17 17.41
N GLY A 268 16.44 1.49 16.38
CA GLY A 268 16.05 0.08 16.48
C GLY A 268 17.22 -0.89 16.58
N GLN A 269 18.43 -0.49 16.17
CA GLN A 269 19.64 -1.30 16.20
C GLN A 269 20.40 -1.23 17.54
N ARG A 270 20.05 -0.27 18.41
CA ARG A 270 20.66 -0.09 19.73
C ARG A 270 20.57 -1.36 20.56
N GLN A 271 21.60 -1.62 21.35
CA GLN A 271 21.74 -2.86 22.10
C GLN A 271 20.56 -3.07 23.08
N GLU A 272 20.08 -1.99 23.68
CA GLU A 272 18.95 -1.95 24.62
C GLU A 272 17.60 -2.23 23.95
N ASN A 273 17.49 -1.97 22.64
CA ASN A 273 16.25 -2.10 21.86
C ASN A 273 16.14 -3.41 21.10
N LYS A 274 17.23 -4.21 21.00
CA LYS A 274 17.23 -5.49 20.25
C LYS A 274 16.11 -6.43 20.67
N ASN A 275 15.85 -6.56 21.97
CA ASN A 275 14.79 -7.44 22.50
C ASN A 275 13.37 -6.81 22.42
N LYS A 276 13.25 -5.53 22.02
CA LYS A 276 11.98 -4.86 21.76
C LYS A 276 11.49 -5.08 20.32
N ASN A 277 12.29 -5.75 19.48
CA ASN A 277 11.97 -6.07 18.09
C ASN A 277 11.54 -7.53 17.96
N ARG A 278 10.33 -7.78 17.42
CA ARG A 278 9.85 -9.14 17.14
C ARG A 278 10.71 -9.83 16.09
N TYR A 279 11.19 -9.06 15.12
CA TYR A 279 12.11 -9.50 14.08
C TYR A 279 13.30 -8.57 14.05
N LYS A 280 14.50 -9.14 14.25
CA LYS A 280 15.75 -8.39 14.43
C LYS A 280 16.02 -7.34 13.35
N ASN A 281 15.67 -7.64 12.09
CA ASN A 281 15.96 -6.75 10.96
C ASN A 281 14.73 -6.06 10.38
N ILE A 282 13.59 -6.07 11.08
CA ILE A 282 12.39 -5.30 10.69
C ILE A 282 12.22 -4.18 11.71
N LEU A 283 12.77 -3.01 11.36
CA LEU A 283 12.97 -1.90 12.28
C LEU A 283 12.22 -0.65 11.80
N PRO A 284 11.78 0.24 12.71
CA PRO A 284 11.18 1.50 12.33
C PRO A 284 12.22 2.44 11.75
N PHE A 285 11.84 3.26 10.75
CA PHE A 285 12.69 4.37 10.33
C PHE A 285 12.79 5.44 11.42
N ASP A 286 13.98 5.99 11.61
CA ASP A 286 14.25 6.93 12.70
C ASP A 286 13.43 8.24 12.58
N HIS A 287 13.18 8.73 11.35
CA HIS A 287 12.50 10.02 11.11
C HIS A 287 10.99 10.02 11.32
N THR A 288 10.38 8.84 11.45
CA THR A 288 8.92 8.66 11.62
C THR A 288 8.59 7.72 12.77
N ARG A 289 9.59 7.24 13.52
CA ARG A 289 9.36 6.36 14.67
C ARG A 289 8.51 7.08 15.72
N VAL A 290 7.69 6.33 16.45
CA VAL A 290 7.04 6.89 17.65
C VAL A 290 8.07 6.97 18.77
N VAL A 291 8.30 8.17 19.31
CA VAL A 291 9.21 8.43 20.43
C VAL A 291 8.41 8.43 21.71
N LEU A 292 8.66 7.49 22.62
CA LEU A 292 7.96 7.43 23.90
C LEU A 292 8.52 8.45 24.89
N HIS A 293 7.66 9.26 25.46
CA HIS A 293 7.97 10.20 26.53
C HIS A 293 7.59 9.61 27.89
N ASP A 294 7.91 10.33 28.97
CA ASP A 294 7.61 9.95 30.35
C ASP A 294 8.00 8.50 30.72
N GLY A 295 9.14 8.05 30.19
CA GLY A 295 9.69 6.74 30.51
C GLY A 295 10.27 6.68 31.93
N ASP A 296 10.55 5.47 32.41
CA ASP A 296 11.23 5.28 33.69
C ASP A 296 12.62 5.93 33.62
N PRO A 297 12.93 6.93 34.48
CA PRO A 297 14.26 7.55 34.52
C PRO A 297 15.39 6.56 34.82
N ASN A 298 15.07 5.39 35.38
CA ASN A 298 16.04 4.33 35.67
C ASN A 298 16.33 3.43 34.45
N GLU A 299 15.50 3.46 33.41
CA GLU A 299 15.77 2.74 32.16
C GLU A 299 16.66 3.61 31.25
N PRO A 300 17.86 3.13 30.84
CA PRO A 300 18.75 3.90 29.97
C PRO A 300 18.13 4.31 28.64
N VAL A 301 17.19 3.50 28.12
CA VAL A 301 16.47 3.73 26.86
C VAL A 301 15.01 3.35 27.01
N SER A 302 14.19 4.33 27.38
CA SER A 302 12.75 4.19 27.61
C SER A 302 11.90 4.88 26.54
N ASP A 303 12.51 5.38 25.45
CA ASP A 303 11.86 6.15 24.38
C ASP A 303 11.51 5.33 23.12
N TYR A 304 11.81 4.03 23.11
CA TYR A 304 11.73 3.20 21.93
C TYR A 304 10.50 2.28 21.91
N ILE A 305 9.81 2.28 20.77
CA ILE A 305 8.86 1.24 20.36
C ILE A 305 9.01 0.99 18.86
N ASN A 306 8.83 -0.26 18.41
CA ASN A 306 8.88 -0.60 16.98
C ASN A 306 7.57 -0.20 16.29
N ALA A 307 7.39 1.10 16.06
CA ALA A 307 6.22 1.70 15.46
C ALA A 307 6.61 2.96 14.65
N ASN A 308 5.87 3.26 13.58
CA ASN A 308 6.01 4.50 12.81
C ASN A 308 4.67 5.21 12.66
N ILE A 309 4.69 6.55 12.74
CA ILE A 309 3.59 7.39 12.30
C ILE A 309 3.51 7.33 10.77
N ILE A 310 2.31 7.10 10.25
CA ILE A 310 2.00 7.10 8.82
C ILE A 310 0.98 8.21 8.53
N MET A 311 1.38 9.17 7.71
CA MET A 311 0.55 10.29 7.26
C MET A 311 0.13 10.07 5.80
N PRO A 312 -1.14 10.36 5.43
CA PRO A 312 -1.66 10.09 4.09
C PRO A 312 -1.13 11.03 2.99
N GLU A 313 -0.50 12.15 3.32
CA GLU A 313 0.15 13.09 2.39
C GLU A 313 1.39 13.71 3.05
N PHE A 314 2.48 13.90 2.27
CA PHE A 314 3.62 14.71 2.69
C PHE A 314 3.26 16.18 2.48
N GLU A 315 3.08 16.93 3.58
CA GLU A 315 3.01 18.39 3.61
C GLU A 315 1.99 19.05 2.65
N THR A 316 0.72 19.01 3.02
CA THR A 316 -0.17 20.14 2.74
C THR A 316 -0.75 20.65 4.05
N LYS A 317 -0.10 21.68 4.62
CA LYS A 317 -0.81 22.71 5.39
C LYS A 317 -1.76 23.44 4.43
N CYS A 318 -2.78 22.76 3.91
CA CYS A 318 -3.90 23.44 3.29
C CYS A 318 -4.71 24.04 4.44
N ASN A 319 -4.60 25.36 4.57
CA ASN A 319 -5.05 26.20 5.67
C ASN A 319 -6.57 26.21 5.96
N ASN A 320 -7.37 25.20 5.57
CA ASN A 320 -8.81 25.15 5.86
C ASN A 320 -9.47 23.75 5.85
N SER A 321 -8.74 22.63 5.69
CA SER A 321 -9.32 21.27 5.71
C SER A 321 -9.13 20.59 7.06
N LYS A 322 -10.15 19.87 7.55
CA LYS A 322 -10.06 19.03 8.76
C LYS A 322 -8.79 18.16 8.71
N PRO A 323 -8.07 17.96 9.83
CA PRO A 323 -6.90 17.10 9.85
C PRO A 323 -7.28 15.70 9.38
N LYS A 324 -6.62 15.21 8.32
CA LYS A 324 -6.84 13.87 7.79
C LYS A 324 -6.43 12.82 8.82
N LYS A 325 -7.15 11.69 8.81
CA LYS A 325 -6.85 10.51 9.63
C LYS A 325 -5.40 10.07 9.40
N SER A 326 -4.63 9.98 10.48
CA SER A 326 -3.27 9.46 10.50
C SER A 326 -3.24 8.09 11.20
N TYR A 327 -2.14 7.37 11.05
CA TYR A 327 -2.01 6.00 11.55
C TYR A 327 -0.71 5.81 12.31
N ILE A 328 -0.67 4.81 13.17
CA ILE A 328 0.55 4.22 13.70
C ILE A 328 0.65 2.79 13.20
N ALA A 329 1.65 2.49 12.36
CA ALA A 329 1.95 1.13 11.95
C ALA A 329 2.95 0.52 12.94
N THR A 330 2.55 -0.55 13.65
CA THR A 330 3.39 -1.20 14.68
C THR A 330 3.39 -2.72 14.56
N GLN A 331 4.39 -3.36 15.16
CA GLN A 331 4.48 -4.83 15.24
C GLN A 331 3.47 -5.41 16.25
N GLY A 332 3.21 -6.70 16.18
CA GLY A 332 2.47 -7.40 17.23
C GLY A 332 3.25 -7.42 18.55
N CYS A 333 2.63 -6.96 19.63
CA CYS A 333 3.24 -6.85 20.96
C CYS A 333 4.03 -8.11 21.36
N LEU A 334 5.25 -7.93 21.85
CA LEU A 334 6.02 -8.90 22.63
C LEU A 334 5.68 -8.76 24.12
N GLN A 335 5.98 -9.79 24.92
CA GLN A 335 5.74 -9.79 26.36
C GLN A 335 6.36 -8.57 27.06
N ASN A 336 7.59 -8.20 26.70
CA ASN A 336 8.35 -7.08 27.26
C ASN A 336 8.00 -5.72 26.63
N THR A 337 7.08 -5.65 25.67
CA THR A 337 6.68 -4.39 24.98
C THR A 337 5.22 -4.02 25.22
N VAL A 338 4.47 -4.83 25.98
CA VAL A 338 3.05 -4.55 26.27
C VAL A 338 2.87 -3.21 26.98
N ASN A 339 3.75 -2.89 27.94
CA ASN A 339 3.71 -1.63 28.67
C ASN A 339 4.01 -0.45 27.73
N ASP A 340 5.04 -0.58 26.88
CA ASP A 340 5.41 0.42 25.87
C ASP A 340 4.29 0.66 24.85
N PHE A 341 3.57 -0.39 24.44
CA PHE A 341 2.40 -0.27 23.58
C PHE A 341 1.30 0.59 24.21
N TRP A 342 0.99 0.36 25.49
CA TRP A 342 -0.02 1.18 26.18
C TRP A 342 0.47 2.60 26.45
N ARG A 343 1.77 2.81 26.69
CA ARG A 343 2.39 4.15 26.73
C ARG A 343 2.18 4.89 25.41
N MET A 344 2.45 4.23 24.29
CA MET A 344 2.23 4.77 22.95
C MET A 344 0.77 5.15 22.72
N VAL A 345 -0.17 4.23 22.97
CA VAL A 345 -1.61 4.49 22.78
C VAL A 345 -2.08 5.66 23.64
N PHE A 346 -1.60 5.74 24.89
CA PHE A 346 -1.92 6.84 25.79
C PHE A 346 -1.33 8.17 25.29
N GLN A 347 -0.03 8.22 25.01
CA GLN A 347 0.66 9.43 24.58
C GLN A 347 0.06 10.03 23.30
N GLU A 348 -0.16 9.19 22.29
CA GLU A 348 -0.59 9.62 20.95
C GLU A 348 -2.08 9.94 20.90
N ASN A 349 -2.78 9.92 22.03
CA ASN A 349 -4.22 10.11 22.09
C ASN A 349 -5.04 9.14 21.19
N SER A 350 -4.47 7.99 20.80
CA SER A 350 -5.13 6.98 19.97
C SER A 350 -6.40 6.44 20.64
N ARG A 351 -7.48 6.35 19.86
CA ARG A 351 -8.81 5.91 20.32
C ARG A 351 -9.29 4.63 19.64
N VAL A 352 -8.64 4.25 18.55
CA VAL A 352 -8.96 3.04 17.78
C VAL A 352 -7.69 2.22 17.56
N ILE A 353 -7.77 0.92 17.83
CA ILE A 353 -6.69 -0.05 17.58
C ILE A 353 -7.23 -1.11 16.62
N VAL A 354 -6.52 -1.35 15.52
CA VAL A 354 -6.80 -2.37 14.51
C VAL A 354 -5.76 -3.49 14.61
N MET A 355 -6.19 -4.69 14.97
CA MET A 355 -5.39 -5.91 15.02
C MET A 355 -5.77 -6.82 13.86
N THR A 356 -4.83 -7.10 12.95
CA THR A 356 -5.06 -7.85 11.69
C THR A 356 -4.46 -9.27 11.71
N THR A 357 -4.29 -9.84 12.89
CA THR A 357 -3.71 -11.18 13.10
C THR A 357 -4.38 -11.84 14.29
N LYS A 358 -4.45 -13.18 14.30
CA LYS A 358 -4.70 -13.92 15.55
C LYS A 358 -3.45 -13.84 16.45
N GLU A 359 -3.61 -14.15 17.74
CA GLU A 359 -2.48 -14.22 18.68
C GLU A 359 -1.45 -15.29 18.27
N VAL A 360 -1.95 -16.45 17.81
CA VAL A 360 -1.17 -17.57 17.31
C VAL A 360 -1.70 -18.01 15.95
N GLU A 361 -0.82 -18.15 14.97
CA GLU A 361 -1.12 -18.69 13.64
C GLU A 361 -0.09 -19.76 13.27
N ARG A 362 -0.55 -20.93 12.80
CA ARG A 362 0.29 -22.13 12.55
C ARG A 362 1.29 -22.44 13.68
N GLY A 363 0.83 -22.36 14.93
CA GLY A 363 1.62 -22.66 16.12
C GLY A 363 2.70 -21.62 16.46
N LYS A 364 2.78 -20.49 15.75
CA LYS A 364 3.73 -19.41 16.03
C LYS A 364 3.00 -18.21 16.62
N SER A 365 3.50 -17.68 17.73
CA SER A 365 2.97 -16.43 18.32
C SER A 365 3.24 -15.26 17.38
N LYS A 366 2.16 -14.61 16.91
CA LYS A 366 2.21 -13.42 16.07
C LYS A 366 2.07 -12.13 16.89
N CYS A 367 1.32 -12.19 17.99
CA CYS A 367 1.08 -11.08 18.93
C CYS A 367 0.73 -11.67 20.31
N VAL A 368 1.28 -11.13 21.40
CA VAL A 368 0.83 -11.51 22.76
C VAL A 368 -0.43 -10.74 23.14
N LYS A 369 -1.29 -11.35 23.95
CA LYS A 369 -2.47 -10.71 24.51
C LYS A 369 -2.09 -9.51 25.38
N TYR A 370 -2.38 -8.30 24.90
CA TYR A 370 -2.10 -7.03 25.59
C TYR A 370 -3.35 -6.42 26.24
N TRP A 371 -4.50 -7.10 26.21
CA TRP A 371 -5.76 -6.65 26.81
C TRP A 371 -6.21 -7.64 27.91
N PRO A 372 -6.92 -7.17 28.96
CA PRO A 372 -7.51 -8.05 29.96
C PRO A 372 -8.70 -8.84 29.38
N ASP A 373 -9.11 -9.92 30.03
CA ASP A 373 -10.33 -10.65 29.66
C ASP A 373 -11.56 -9.76 29.84
N GLU A 374 -12.68 -10.09 29.18
CA GLU A 374 -13.92 -9.32 29.30
C GLU A 374 -14.29 -9.13 30.78
N TYR A 375 -14.65 -7.90 31.15
CA TYR A 375 -14.96 -7.45 32.52
C TYR A 375 -13.76 -7.37 33.48
N ALA A 376 -12.57 -7.81 33.09
CA ALA A 376 -11.37 -7.74 33.91
C ALA A 376 -10.66 -6.38 33.79
N LEU A 377 -9.91 -6.06 34.84
CA LEU A 377 -9.03 -4.90 34.96
C LEU A 377 -7.60 -5.38 35.09
N LYS A 378 -6.66 -4.78 34.36
CA LYS A 378 -5.24 -5.11 34.48
C LYS A 378 -4.38 -3.85 34.37
N GLU A 379 -3.30 -3.82 35.14
CA GLU A 379 -2.27 -2.79 35.07
C GLU A 379 -1.09 -3.29 34.22
N TYR A 380 -0.60 -2.42 33.35
CA TYR A 380 0.49 -2.61 32.40
C TYR A 380 1.51 -1.49 32.62
N GLY A 381 2.40 -1.68 33.59
CA GLY A 381 3.26 -0.60 34.08
C GLY A 381 2.42 0.53 34.67
N VAL A 382 2.65 1.77 34.20
CA VAL A 382 1.91 2.97 34.65
C VAL A 382 0.51 3.10 34.03
N MET A 383 0.11 2.20 33.14
CA MET A 383 -1.17 2.23 32.44
C MET A 383 -2.14 1.22 33.02
N ARG A 384 -3.41 1.59 33.14
CA ARG A 384 -4.49 0.73 33.62
C ARG A 384 -5.53 0.57 32.51
N VAL A 385 -5.88 -0.67 32.22
CA VAL A 385 -6.83 -1.03 31.16
C VAL A 385 -7.93 -1.91 31.72
N ARG A 386 -9.18 -1.52 31.48
CA ARG A 386 -10.38 -2.34 31.72
C ARG A 386 -10.97 -2.78 30.39
N ASN A 387 -11.32 -4.05 30.25
CA ASN A 387 -12.13 -4.51 29.12
C ASN A 387 -13.60 -4.46 29.56
N VAL A 388 -14.35 -3.52 29.01
CA VAL A 388 -15.73 -3.22 29.41
C VAL A 388 -16.68 -4.24 28.80
N LYS A 389 -16.50 -4.54 27.51
CA LYS A 389 -17.38 -5.41 26.74
C LYS A 389 -16.67 -5.92 25.49
N GLU A 390 -16.93 -7.17 25.12
CA GLU A 390 -16.60 -7.75 23.82
C GLU A 390 -17.89 -7.95 23.00
N SER A 391 -17.81 -7.65 21.69
CA SER A 391 -18.86 -7.89 20.71
C SER A 391 -18.26 -8.67 19.54
N ALA A 392 -18.77 -9.88 19.30
CA ALA A 392 -18.31 -10.73 18.21
C ALA A 392 -19.15 -10.49 16.94
N ALA A 393 -18.49 -10.13 15.85
CA ALA A 393 -19.02 -10.15 14.50
C ALA A 393 -18.49 -11.39 13.75
N HIS A 394 -18.91 -11.57 12.50
CA HIS A 394 -18.46 -12.68 11.67
C HIS A 394 -16.93 -12.67 11.45
N ASP A 395 -16.39 -11.53 11.01
CA ASP A 395 -14.97 -11.41 10.62
C ASP A 395 -14.05 -10.86 11.72
N TYR A 396 -14.62 -10.22 12.75
CA TYR A 396 -13.84 -9.52 13.76
C TYR A 396 -14.48 -9.59 15.16
N THR A 397 -13.68 -9.26 16.17
CA THR A 397 -14.14 -9.05 17.54
C THR A 397 -13.85 -7.59 17.93
N LEU A 398 -14.89 -6.86 18.34
CA LEU A 398 -14.77 -5.52 18.89
C LEU A 398 -14.63 -5.61 20.42
N ARG A 399 -13.66 -4.90 20.99
CA ARG A 399 -13.53 -4.71 22.44
C ARG A 399 -13.61 -3.24 22.79
N GLU A 400 -14.49 -2.91 23.73
CA GLU A 400 -14.54 -1.60 24.36
C GLU A 400 -13.58 -1.59 25.55
N LEU A 401 -12.48 -0.85 25.45
CA LEU A 401 -11.48 -0.76 26.50
C LEU A 401 -11.51 0.62 27.14
N LYS A 402 -11.33 0.70 28.45
CA LYS A 402 -11.07 1.95 29.17
C LYS A 402 -9.62 2.01 29.59
N LEU A 403 -8.89 3.00 29.09
CA LEU A 403 -7.47 3.25 29.37
C LEU A 403 -7.34 4.47 30.28
N SER A 404 -6.55 4.38 31.33
CA SER A 404 -6.19 5.49 32.22
C SER A 404 -4.75 5.33 32.74
N LYS A 405 -4.14 6.41 33.24
CA LYS A 405 -2.86 6.35 33.96
C LYS A 405 -3.11 6.00 35.43
N VAL A 406 -2.33 5.07 35.98
CA VAL A 406 -2.44 4.62 37.38
C VAL A 406 -2.28 5.82 38.31
N GLY A 407 -3.20 5.96 39.28
CA GLY A 407 -3.25 7.10 40.20
C GLY A 407 -3.87 8.39 39.63
N GLN A 408 -4.22 8.44 38.34
CA GLN A 408 -4.79 9.62 37.68
C GLN A 408 -6.13 9.28 36.99
N GLY A 409 -7.18 9.06 37.77
CA GLY A 409 -8.49 8.62 37.25
C GLY A 409 -9.15 9.58 36.26
N ASN A 410 -8.83 10.87 36.30
CA ASN A 410 -9.30 11.88 35.36
C ASN A 410 -8.71 11.74 33.94
N THR A 411 -7.75 10.83 33.73
CA THR A 411 -7.16 10.54 32.41
C THR A 411 -7.87 9.40 31.67
N GLU A 412 -8.98 8.87 32.22
CA GLU A 412 -9.72 7.77 31.61
C GLU A 412 -10.32 8.16 30.25
N ARG A 413 -10.15 7.26 29.28
CA ARG A 413 -10.70 7.39 27.92
C ARG A 413 -10.98 6.03 27.32
N THR A 414 -11.98 5.99 26.44
CA THR A 414 -12.33 4.76 25.72
C THR A 414 -11.40 4.55 24.53
N VAL A 415 -10.91 3.32 24.39
CA VAL A 415 -10.12 2.82 23.27
C VAL A 415 -10.85 1.62 22.68
N TRP A 416 -11.21 1.70 21.41
CA TRP A 416 -11.93 0.66 20.70
C TRP A 416 -10.95 -0.25 19.97
N GLN A 417 -10.85 -1.51 20.40
CA GLN A 417 -9.99 -2.49 19.74
C GLN A 417 -10.81 -3.33 18.76
N TYR A 418 -10.50 -3.17 17.48
CA TYR A 418 -11.04 -3.92 16.36
C TYR A 418 -10.06 -5.05 16.00
N HIS A 419 -10.39 -6.29 16.34
CA HIS A 419 -9.55 -7.46 16.09
C HIS A 419 -10.12 -8.29 14.95
N PHE A 420 -9.57 -8.13 13.74
CA PHE A 420 -9.92 -8.91 12.55
C PHE A 420 -9.34 -10.33 12.63
N ARG A 421 -10.19 -11.35 12.52
CA ARG A 421 -9.85 -12.75 12.84
C ARG A 421 -9.89 -13.69 11.64
N THR A 422 -10.43 -13.26 10.50
CA THR A 422 -10.62 -14.11 9.31
C THR A 422 -9.56 -13.94 8.23
N TRP A 423 -8.54 -13.09 8.45
CA TRP A 423 -7.40 -13.00 7.52
C TRP A 423 -6.64 -14.35 7.47
N PRO A 424 -6.38 -14.91 6.28
CA PRO A 424 -5.68 -16.20 6.17
C PRO A 424 -4.21 -16.10 6.59
N ASP A 425 -3.64 -17.16 7.15
CA ASP A 425 -2.23 -17.12 7.59
C ASP A 425 -1.24 -16.91 6.42
N HIS A 426 -1.59 -17.39 5.21
CA HIS A 426 -0.86 -17.15 3.97
C HIS A 426 -1.75 -16.42 2.96
N GLY A 427 -1.22 -15.40 2.30
CA GLY A 427 -1.95 -14.67 1.25
C GLY A 427 -2.93 -13.62 1.77
N VAL A 428 -4.08 -13.53 1.10
CA VAL A 428 -5.11 -12.49 1.29
C VAL A 428 -6.50 -13.13 1.35
N PRO A 429 -7.50 -12.47 1.96
CA PRO A 429 -8.90 -12.90 1.85
C PRO A 429 -9.31 -13.08 0.39
N SER A 430 -10.13 -14.10 0.10
CA SER A 430 -10.60 -14.39 -1.26
C SER A 430 -11.57 -13.34 -1.79
N ASP A 431 -12.28 -12.66 -0.88
CA ASP A 431 -13.22 -11.59 -1.17
C ASP A 431 -12.91 -10.37 -0.28
N PRO A 432 -12.94 -9.13 -0.81
CA PRO A 432 -12.62 -7.95 -0.03
C PRO A 432 -13.76 -7.45 0.86
N GLY A 433 -15.01 -7.92 0.69
CA GLY A 433 -16.20 -7.40 1.36
C GLY A 433 -16.07 -7.37 2.89
N GLY A 434 -15.62 -8.47 3.50
CA GLY A 434 -15.43 -8.52 4.96
C GLY A 434 -14.37 -7.54 5.49
N VAL A 435 -13.33 -7.24 4.70
CA VAL A 435 -12.32 -6.22 5.06
C VAL A 435 -12.88 -4.81 4.88
N LEU A 436 -13.67 -4.58 3.83
CA LEU A 436 -14.31 -3.29 3.55
C LEU A 436 -15.34 -2.93 4.63
N ASP A 437 -16.22 -3.85 5.01
CA ASP A 437 -17.20 -3.62 6.08
C ASP A 437 -16.50 -3.33 7.41
N PHE A 438 -15.41 -4.05 7.70
CA PHE A 438 -14.59 -3.81 8.87
C PHE A 438 -13.90 -2.43 8.86
N LEU A 439 -13.36 -2.01 7.70
CA LEU A 439 -12.78 -0.68 7.51
C LEU A 439 -13.84 0.43 7.70
N GLU A 440 -15.04 0.21 7.18
CA GLU A 440 -16.18 1.12 7.30
C GLU A 440 -16.51 1.40 8.78
N GLU A 441 -16.60 0.34 9.58
CA GLU A 441 -16.87 0.43 11.03
C GLU A 441 -15.75 1.15 11.78
N VAL A 442 -14.49 0.86 11.43
CA VAL A 442 -13.31 1.53 11.99
C VAL A 442 -13.32 3.03 11.65
N HIS A 443 -13.63 3.38 10.41
CA HIS A 443 -13.70 4.76 9.92
C HIS A 443 -14.76 5.56 10.69
N HIS A 444 -16.01 5.09 10.73
CA HIS A 444 -17.09 5.77 11.44
C HIS A 444 -16.81 5.92 12.94
N LYS A 445 -16.19 4.90 13.56
CA LYS A 445 -15.80 4.99 14.96
C LYS A 445 -14.78 6.09 15.19
N GLN A 446 -13.72 6.13 14.38
CA GLN A 446 -12.70 7.18 14.48
C GLN A 446 -13.30 8.57 14.28
N GLU A 447 -14.15 8.75 13.26
CA GLU A 447 -14.78 10.05 12.95
C GLU A 447 -15.72 10.51 14.06
N SER A 448 -16.41 9.59 14.74
CA SER A 448 -17.33 9.92 15.83
C SER A 448 -16.65 10.47 17.10
N ILE A 449 -15.33 10.32 17.24
CA ILE A 449 -14.60 10.68 18.45
C ILE A 449 -13.84 11.99 18.24
N MET A 450 -14.30 13.04 18.93
CA MET A 450 -13.65 14.35 18.91
C MET A 450 -12.18 14.27 19.36
N ASP A 451 -11.30 14.91 18.57
CA ASP A 451 -9.86 15.00 18.79
C ASP A 451 -9.15 13.64 18.96
N ALA A 452 -9.67 12.57 18.35
CA ALA A 452 -9.00 11.28 18.36
C ALA A 452 -7.63 11.34 17.68
N GLY A 453 -6.62 10.77 18.34
CA GLY A 453 -5.28 10.61 17.76
C GLY A 453 -5.24 9.54 16.65
N PRO A 454 -4.04 9.22 16.11
CA PRO A 454 -3.87 8.25 15.03
C PRO A 454 -4.46 6.88 15.36
N VAL A 455 -4.97 6.20 14.33
CA VAL A 455 -5.43 4.81 14.42
C VAL A 455 -4.22 3.89 14.50
N VAL A 456 -4.12 3.07 15.55
CA VAL A 456 -3.00 2.13 15.72
C VAL A 456 -3.32 0.85 14.96
N VAL A 457 -2.53 0.50 13.95
CA VAL A 457 -2.72 -0.70 13.12
C VAL A 457 -1.53 -1.64 13.28
N HIS A 458 -1.78 -2.90 13.60
CA HIS A 458 -0.72 -3.89 13.77
C HIS A 458 -1.10 -5.29 13.26
N CYS A 459 -0.07 -6.09 12.98
CA CYS A 459 -0.17 -7.49 12.61
C CYS A 459 0.90 -8.30 13.37
N SER A 460 1.74 -9.06 12.67
CA SER A 460 2.94 -9.63 13.24
C SER A 460 4.14 -8.69 13.14
N ALA A 461 4.65 -8.43 11.93
CA ALA A 461 5.79 -7.53 11.70
C ALA A 461 5.39 -6.05 11.58
N GLY A 462 4.09 -5.78 11.37
CA GLY A 462 3.57 -4.42 11.19
C GLY A 462 3.88 -3.81 9.82
N ILE A 463 4.00 -4.63 8.76
CA ILE A 463 4.38 -4.17 7.41
C ILE A 463 3.46 -4.72 6.30
N GLY A 464 3.16 -6.02 6.32
CA GLY A 464 2.33 -6.70 5.32
C GLY A 464 0.84 -6.35 5.42
N ARG A 465 0.08 -7.12 6.20
CA ARG A 465 -1.36 -6.89 6.45
C ARG A 465 -1.65 -5.47 6.95
N THR A 466 -0.80 -4.95 7.83
CA THR A 466 -0.87 -3.55 8.31
C THR A 466 -0.76 -2.55 7.17
N GLY A 467 0.22 -2.71 6.27
CA GLY A 467 0.36 -1.82 5.12
C GLY A 467 -0.79 -1.96 4.12
N THR A 468 -1.27 -3.19 3.88
CA THR A 468 -2.44 -3.44 3.04
C THR A 468 -3.68 -2.73 3.59
N PHE A 469 -3.98 -2.89 4.88
CA PHE A 469 -5.11 -2.22 5.53
C PHE A 469 -5.02 -0.70 5.43
N ILE A 470 -3.88 -0.11 5.81
CA ILE A 470 -3.68 1.35 5.79
C ILE A 470 -3.82 1.91 4.37
N VAL A 471 -3.26 1.24 3.35
CA VAL A 471 -3.33 1.74 1.97
C VAL A 471 -4.75 1.70 1.44
N ILE A 472 -5.52 0.63 1.71
CA ILE A 472 -6.93 0.56 1.33
C ILE A 472 -7.70 1.71 1.99
N ASP A 473 -7.50 1.91 3.29
CA ASP A 473 -8.18 2.96 4.06
C ASP A 473 -7.86 4.37 3.53
N ILE A 474 -6.60 4.65 3.20
CA ILE A 474 -6.19 5.93 2.57
C ILE A 474 -6.89 6.13 1.23
N LEU A 475 -6.92 5.12 0.36
CA LEU A 475 -7.53 5.23 -0.96
C LEU A 475 -9.05 5.41 -0.86
N ILE A 476 -9.70 4.69 0.05
CA ILE A 476 -11.14 4.82 0.33
C ILE A 476 -11.46 6.21 0.89
N ASP A 477 -10.66 6.74 1.83
CA ASP A 477 -10.85 8.08 2.38
C ASP A 477 -10.75 9.16 1.28
N ILE A 478 -9.85 9.01 0.29
CA ILE A 478 -9.78 9.91 -0.87
C ILE A 478 -11.10 9.87 -1.67
N ILE A 479 -11.66 8.67 -1.90
CA ILE A 479 -12.91 8.49 -2.65
C ILE A 479 -14.11 9.02 -1.85
N ARG A 480 -14.13 8.84 -0.51
CA ARG A 480 -15.17 9.42 0.35
C ARG A 480 -15.18 10.95 0.27
N GLU A 481 -14.00 11.57 0.35
CA GLU A 481 -13.86 13.01 0.39
C GLU A 481 -14.16 13.66 -0.97
N LYS A 482 -13.70 13.04 -2.06
CA LYS A 482 -13.72 13.65 -3.41
C LYS A 482 -14.73 13.04 -4.37
N GLY A 483 -15.37 11.94 -4.00
CA GLY A 483 -16.28 11.18 -4.87
C GLY A 483 -15.56 10.27 -5.88
N VAL A 484 -16.33 9.60 -6.72
CA VAL A 484 -15.84 8.60 -7.69
C VAL A 484 -15.04 9.19 -8.85
N ASP A 485 -15.15 10.51 -9.09
CA ASP A 485 -14.43 11.19 -10.17
C ASP A 485 -13.02 11.65 -9.76
N CYS A 486 -12.50 11.18 -8.63
CA CYS A 486 -11.18 11.55 -8.14
C CYS A 486 -10.06 10.73 -8.78
N ASP A 487 -8.85 11.29 -8.81
CA ASP A 487 -7.64 10.55 -9.17
C ASP A 487 -7.17 9.63 -8.03
N ILE A 488 -6.87 8.38 -8.37
CA ILE A 488 -6.19 7.42 -7.50
C ILE A 488 -4.93 6.87 -8.19
N ASP A 489 -3.89 6.60 -7.40
CA ASP A 489 -2.60 6.06 -7.87
C ASP A 489 -2.05 5.10 -6.79
N VAL A 490 -2.46 3.83 -6.90
CA VAL A 490 -2.15 2.78 -5.90
C VAL A 490 -0.64 2.66 -5.63
N PRO A 491 0.26 2.48 -6.62
CA PRO A 491 1.68 2.35 -6.34
C PRO A 491 2.29 3.63 -5.78
N LYS A 492 1.81 4.82 -6.17
CA LYS A 492 2.26 6.09 -5.56
C LYS A 492 1.86 6.18 -4.09
N THR A 493 0.63 5.79 -3.73
CA THR A 493 0.17 5.74 -2.34
C THR A 493 1.00 4.74 -1.53
N ILE A 494 1.27 3.55 -2.06
CA ILE A 494 2.12 2.56 -1.38
C ILE A 494 3.54 3.09 -1.22
N GLN A 495 4.13 3.71 -2.24
CA GLN A 495 5.47 4.29 -2.17
C GLN A 495 5.56 5.38 -1.09
N MET A 496 4.50 6.20 -0.93
CA MET A 496 4.39 7.22 0.10
C MET A 496 4.28 6.61 1.50
N VAL A 497 3.55 5.51 1.67
CA VAL A 497 3.49 4.79 2.95
C VAL A 497 4.83 4.08 3.25
N ARG A 498 5.48 3.52 2.22
CA ARG A 498 6.80 2.89 2.31
C ARG A 498 7.92 3.85 2.68
N SER A 499 7.78 5.15 2.42
CA SER A 499 8.79 6.13 2.86
C SER A 499 8.72 6.45 4.36
N GLN A 500 7.67 5.98 5.04
CA GLN A 500 7.41 6.20 6.47
C GLN A 500 7.59 4.91 7.29
N ARG A 501 7.44 3.73 6.69
CA ARG A 501 7.87 2.45 7.29
C ARG A 501 8.29 1.47 6.21
N SER A 502 9.39 0.76 6.45
CA SER A 502 9.93 -0.17 5.45
C SER A 502 8.97 -1.32 5.15
N GLY A 503 8.92 -1.74 3.88
CA GLY A 503 8.21 -2.97 3.48
C GLY A 503 6.68 -2.92 3.57
N MET A 504 6.07 -1.74 3.66
CA MET A 504 4.60 -1.64 3.68
C MET A 504 4.00 -2.23 2.40
N VAL A 505 3.09 -3.20 2.55
CA VAL A 505 2.61 -4.11 1.48
C VAL A 505 3.74 -5.02 0.97
N GLN A 506 3.68 -6.32 1.30
CA GLN A 506 4.80 -7.26 1.13
C GLN A 506 4.78 -8.05 -0.18
N THR A 507 3.60 -8.43 -0.67
CA THR A 507 3.45 -9.40 -1.78
C THR A 507 2.55 -8.87 -2.89
N GLU A 508 2.70 -9.43 -4.10
CA GLU A 508 1.81 -9.13 -5.23
C GLU A 508 0.35 -9.49 -4.93
N ALA A 509 0.10 -10.58 -4.18
CA ALA A 509 -1.25 -10.93 -3.75
C ALA A 509 -1.91 -9.81 -2.91
N GLN A 510 -1.16 -9.18 -2.00
CA GLN A 510 -1.62 -8.01 -1.23
C GLN A 510 -1.82 -6.79 -2.11
N TYR A 511 -0.92 -6.57 -3.08
CA TYR A 511 -1.02 -5.48 -4.04
C TYR A 511 -2.31 -5.59 -4.88
N ARG A 512 -2.56 -6.76 -5.46
CA ARG A 512 -3.79 -7.08 -6.18
C ARG A 512 -5.02 -6.93 -5.29
N PHE A 513 -4.95 -7.39 -4.04
CA PHE A 513 -6.06 -7.27 -3.10
C PHE A 513 -6.47 -5.80 -2.83
N ILE A 514 -5.50 -4.87 -2.80
CA ILE A 514 -5.81 -3.43 -2.68
C ILE A 514 -6.67 -2.96 -3.86
N TYR A 515 -6.29 -3.32 -5.09
CA TYR A 515 -7.06 -2.99 -6.28
C TYR A 515 -8.47 -3.59 -6.24
N MET A 516 -8.60 -4.87 -5.89
CA MET A 516 -9.90 -5.54 -5.76
C MET A 516 -10.77 -4.90 -4.69
N ALA A 517 -10.20 -4.50 -3.55
CA ALA A 517 -10.92 -3.83 -2.48
C ALA A 517 -11.40 -2.44 -2.89
N VAL A 518 -10.56 -1.64 -3.55
CA VAL A 518 -10.96 -0.31 -4.07
C VAL A 518 -12.03 -0.46 -5.14
N GLN A 519 -11.89 -1.42 -6.05
CA GLN A 519 -12.92 -1.73 -7.05
C GLN A 519 -14.26 -2.06 -6.39
N HIS A 520 -14.28 -3.02 -5.46
CA HIS A 520 -15.51 -3.45 -4.79
C HIS A 520 -16.16 -2.31 -3.98
N TYR A 521 -15.36 -1.46 -3.35
CA TYR A 521 -15.85 -0.27 -2.66
C TYR A 521 -16.55 0.70 -3.63
N ILE A 522 -15.93 1.00 -4.77
CA ILE A 522 -16.49 1.90 -5.79
C ILE A 522 -17.76 1.33 -6.40
N GLU A 523 -17.79 0.06 -6.74
CA GLU A 523 -19.01 -0.62 -7.25
C GLU A 523 -20.16 -0.52 -6.24
N THR A 524 -19.87 -0.74 -4.95
CA THR A 524 -20.88 -0.62 -3.88
C THR A 524 -21.37 0.83 -3.74
N LEU A 525 -20.47 1.81 -3.79
CA LEU A 525 -20.80 3.22 -3.73
C LEU A 525 -21.66 3.67 -4.92
N GLN A 526 -21.31 3.27 -6.14
CA GLN A 526 -22.07 3.56 -7.35
C GLN A 526 -23.49 2.98 -7.27
N ARG A 527 -23.64 1.72 -6.84
CA ARG A 527 -24.97 1.11 -6.62
C ARG A 527 -25.82 1.92 -5.62
N ARG A 528 -25.25 2.35 -4.49
CA ARG A 528 -25.95 3.19 -3.49
C ARG A 528 -26.41 4.51 -4.10
N ILE A 529 -25.54 5.18 -4.86
CA ILE A 529 -25.87 6.45 -5.54
C ILE A 529 -27.02 6.25 -6.55
N GLU A 530 -26.98 5.19 -7.35
CA GLU A 530 -28.04 4.87 -8.31
C GLU A 530 -29.39 4.58 -7.63
N GLU A 531 -29.38 3.86 -6.51
CA GLU A 531 -30.58 3.56 -5.73
C GLU A 531 -31.19 4.82 -5.11
N GLU A 532 -30.38 5.72 -4.56
CA GLU A 532 -30.82 7.02 -4.06
C GLU A 532 -31.42 7.88 -5.17
N GLN A 533 -30.81 7.90 -6.37
CA GLN A 533 -31.35 8.61 -7.53
C GLN A 533 -32.67 8.00 -8.00
N LYS A 534 -32.81 6.67 -8.04
CA LYS A 534 -34.07 5.97 -8.35
C LYS A 534 -35.16 6.29 -7.34
N SER A 535 -34.83 6.35 -6.05
CA SER A 535 -35.75 6.72 -4.97
C SER A 535 -36.23 8.17 -5.08
N LYS A 536 -35.33 9.12 -5.36
CA LYS A 536 -35.67 10.53 -5.59
C LYS A 536 -36.58 10.72 -6.81
N ARG A 537 -36.37 9.97 -7.91
CA ARG A 537 -37.24 10.02 -9.10
C ARG A 537 -38.65 9.50 -8.78
N LYS A 538 -38.77 8.37 -8.07
CA LYS A 538 -40.07 7.85 -7.62
C LYS A 538 -40.79 8.82 -6.67
N GLY A 539 -40.07 9.53 -5.81
CA GLY A 539 -40.64 10.56 -4.94
C GLY A 539 -41.23 11.77 -5.69
N HIS A 540 -40.69 12.12 -6.86
CA HIS A 540 -41.20 13.21 -7.70
C HIS A 540 -42.40 12.80 -8.57
N GLU A 541 -42.59 11.50 -8.83
CA GLU A 541 -43.77 11.04 -9.58
C GLU A 541 -45.08 11.19 -8.78
N TYR A 542 -45.01 11.22 -7.44
CA TYR A 542 -46.19 11.41 -6.57
C TYR A 542 -46.59 12.87 -6.33
N THR A 543 -45.86 13.87 -6.84
CA THR A 543 -46.19 15.29 -6.62
C THR A 543 -47.16 15.88 -7.67
N ASN A 544 -47.68 15.07 -8.59
CA ASN A 544 -48.49 15.54 -9.72
C ASN A 544 -50.00 15.28 -9.59
N ILE A 545 -50.49 14.85 -8.42
CA ILE A 545 -51.94 14.70 -8.18
C ILE A 545 -52.54 16.08 -7.86
N LYS A 546 -52.94 16.81 -8.91
CA LYS A 546 -53.90 17.92 -8.77
C LYS A 546 -55.27 17.34 -8.43
N TYR A 547 -55.67 17.41 -7.16
CA TYR A 547 -57.08 17.30 -6.80
C TYR A 547 -57.83 18.47 -7.44
N SER A 548 -58.56 18.18 -8.50
CA SER A 548 -59.56 19.08 -9.08
C SER A 548 -60.85 18.90 -8.27
N LEU A 549 -61.05 19.76 -7.28
CA LEU A 549 -62.35 19.94 -6.64
C LEU A 549 -63.06 21.10 -7.33
N ALA A 550 -63.88 20.76 -8.33
CA ALA A 550 -64.87 21.64 -8.90
C ALA A 550 -66.17 20.83 -9.00
N ASP A 551 -67.00 20.88 -7.97
CA ASP A 551 -68.45 20.97 -8.13
C ASP A 551 -69.13 21.33 -6.80
N GLN A 552 -69.84 22.48 -6.84
CA GLN A 552 -71.16 22.73 -6.27
C GLN A 552 -71.32 22.68 -4.72
N THR A 553 -71.25 23.82 -4.02
CA THR A 553 -72.31 24.82 -3.70
C THR A 553 -72.86 24.69 -2.28
N SER A 554 -72.97 25.85 -1.59
CA SER A 554 -73.61 26.15 -0.29
C SER A 554 -72.89 25.64 0.97
N GLY A 555 -72.63 26.39 2.03
CA GLY A 555 -72.88 27.80 2.38
C GLY A 555 -72.30 28.08 3.79
N ASP A 556 -71.85 29.31 3.97
CA ASP A 556 -71.67 30.12 5.20
C ASP A 556 -70.68 29.78 6.35
N GLN A 557 -69.71 30.70 6.51
CA GLN A 557 -69.31 31.48 7.72
C GLN A 557 -68.79 30.69 8.95
N SER A 558 -67.59 30.87 9.51
CA SER A 558 -66.85 32.09 9.90
C SER A 558 -65.47 31.72 10.54
N PRO A 559 -64.55 32.67 10.85
CA PRO A 559 -63.09 32.50 10.74
C PRO A 559 -62.23 32.30 12.04
N LEU A 560 -61.02 31.76 11.82
CA LEU A 560 -59.69 31.76 12.55
C LEU A 560 -59.47 32.82 13.68
N PRO A 561 -58.49 32.72 14.64
CA PRO A 561 -57.03 32.62 14.35
C PRO A 561 -56.11 32.07 15.54
N PRO A 562 -54.76 32.33 15.66
CA PRO A 562 -53.71 31.28 15.78
C PRO A 562 -52.67 31.47 16.93
N CYS A 563 -51.57 30.68 16.93
CA CYS A 563 -50.27 30.83 17.67
C CYS A 563 -50.31 30.51 19.19
N THR A 564 -49.36 29.81 19.86
CA THR A 564 -47.86 29.82 19.87
C THR A 564 -47.34 28.72 20.85
N PRO A 565 -46.01 28.43 20.97
CA PRO A 565 -45.44 27.09 21.24
C PRO A 565 -44.72 26.84 22.59
N THR A 566 -44.57 25.54 22.96
CA THR A 566 -43.45 24.83 23.68
C THR A 566 -42.98 25.27 25.09
N PRO A 567 -42.16 24.51 25.87
CA PRO A 567 -41.90 23.05 26.03
C PRO A 567 -41.83 22.66 27.57
N PRO A 568 -40.92 21.79 28.08
CA PRO A 568 -40.98 20.31 28.19
C PRO A 568 -40.81 19.76 29.64
N CYS A 569 -41.10 18.47 29.91
CA CYS A 569 -40.25 17.55 30.71
C CYS A 569 -40.88 16.16 30.97
N ALA A 570 -40.02 15.13 30.83
CA ALA A 570 -39.87 13.93 31.66
C ALA A 570 -40.84 12.72 31.57
N GLU A 571 -40.19 11.55 31.49
CA GLU A 571 -40.54 10.19 31.95
C GLU A 571 -41.18 9.13 31.03
N MET A 572 -40.35 8.12 30.75
CA MET A 572 -40.58 6.66 30.86
C MET A 572 -41.45 5.86 29.85
N ARG A 573 -40.80 4.77 29.39
CA ARG A 573 -41.29 3.41 29.02
C ARG A 573 -41.81 3.10 27.60
N GLU A 574 -41.06 2.17 26.99
CA GLU A 574 -41.42 0.96 26.21
C GLU A 574 -42.28 1.01 24.93
N ASP A 575 -41.84 0.14 24.00
CA ASP A 575 -42.47 -0.38 22.79
C ASP A 575 -42.69 0.55 21.58
N SER A 576 -41.97 0.29 20.49
CA SER A 576 -42.52 -0.47 19.34
C SER A 576 -41.57 -0.44 18.12
N ALA A 577 -41.27 -1.64 17.62
CA ALA A 577 -41.09 -2.06 16.23
C ALA A 577 -40.56 -1.08 15.16
N ARG A 578 -39.52 -1.53 14.42
CA ARG A 578 -39.59 -1.69 12.95
C ARG A 578 -38.48 -2.62 12.42
N VAL A 579 -38.93 -3.80 12.02
CA VAL A 579 -38.24 -4.83 11.23
C VAL A 579 -38.08 -4.34 9.78
N TYR A 580 -36.94 -4.63 9.16
CA TYR A 580 -36.85 -4.84 7.71
C TYR A 580 -36.10 -6.16 7.45
N GLU A 581 -36.86 -7.21 7.16
CA GLU A 581 -36.42 -8.34 6.34
C GLU A 581 -36.60 -7.95 4.87
N ASN A 582 -35.63 -8.25 4.03
CA ASN A 582 -35.89 -8.51 2.62
C ASN A 582 -35.11 -9.75 2.17
N VAL A 583 -35.91 -10.75 1.81
CA VAL A 583 -35.56 -12.08 1.35
C VAL A 583 -35.20 -12.02 -0.13
N GLY A 584 -34.13 -12.71 -0.53
CA GLY A 584 -33.73 -12.89 -1.92
C GLY A 584 -33.05 -14.24 -2.13
N LEU A 585 -33.74 -15.33 -1.80
CA LEU A 585 -33.38 -16.71 -2.19
C LEU A 585 -33.58 -16.87 -3.71
N MET A 586 -32.49 -17.00 -4.47
CA MET A 586 -32.52 -17.67 -5.77
C MET A 586 -31.93 -19.07 -5.62
N GLN A 587 -32.83 -20.06 -5.72
CA GLN A 587 -32.51 -21.45 -5.99
C GLN A 587 -31.84 -21.57 -7.36
N GLN A 588 -30.68 -22.21 -7.42
CA GLN A 588 -30.26 -22.95 -8.61
C GLN A 588 -30.17 -24.44 -8.29
N GLN A 589 -30.81 -25.20 -9.17
CA GLN A 589 -31.07 -26.62 -9.11
C GLN A 589 -29.80 -27.45 -9.35
N LYS A 590 -29.65 -28.49 -8.52
CA LYS A 590 -29.30 -29.89 -8.85
C LYS A 590 -28.58 -30.16 -10.19
N SER A 591 -27.38 -30.75 -10.09
CA SER A 591 -27.08 -32.02 -10.77
C SER A 591 -25.81 -32.67 -10.20
N PHE A 592 -25.98 -33.91 -9.78
CA PHE A 592 -25.02 -34.90 -9.30
C PHE A 592 -23.82 -35.14 -10.25
N ARG A 593 -22.59 -35.16 -9.70
CA ARG A 593 -21.82 -36.39 -9.41
C ARG A 593 -20.62 -36.07 -8.54
#